data_AF-A0AAN4UUH1-F1
#
_entry.id   AF-A0AAN4UUH1-F1
#
_cell.length_a   1.000
_cell.length_b   1.000
_cell.length_c   1.000
_cell.angle_alpha   90.00
_cell.angle_beta   90.00
_cell.angle_gamma   90.00
#
_symmetry.space_group_name_H-M   'P 1'
#
loop_
_entity.id
_entity.type
_entity.pdbx_description
1 polymer ?
#
loop_
_entity_poly.entity_id
_entity_poly.type
_entity_poly.pdbx_seq_one_letter_code
_entity_poly.pdbx_strand_id
1 'polypeptide(L)'
;MGETLQPVTPGFNRSLRIESRPDRLTGDAGAVVLREILERSGIVPWMVARLKDPRRQEDVTHDLASLIRTGVLLAAQGWRDHDDADALRHDPASRLATSSSAGLTPLADGGGLRRAERKAWNAYLVFLAPSPGDYGENIMVGGIEEDLVGTRKIARAGIADAADVRAALLPLLAIQNAPRLDAVDMPAEIRLRTTELPSKLVDGFLSGASENTLLQLLEEGQ
;
A
#
# COMPACT_ATOMS: atom_id res chain seq x y z
N MET A 1 17.47 -28.59 -12.19
CA MET A 1 17.27 -28.15 -13.59
C MET A 1 16.13 -27.15 -13.53
N GLY A 2 16.42 -25.85 -13.57
CA GLY A 2 15.44 -24.82 -13.19
C GLY A 2 14.41 -24.61 -14.30
N GLU A 3 13.13 -24.80 -14.00
CA GLU A 3 12.07 -24.37 -14.90
C GLU A 3 12.18 -22.86 -15.12
N THR A 4 12.32 -22.45 -16.38
CA THR A 4 12.27 -21.04 -16.74
C THR A 4 10.80 -20.62 -16.69
N LEU A 5 10.41 -19.95 -15.60
CA LEU A 5 9.06 -19.41 -15.46
C LEU A 5 8.79 -18.41 -16.59
N GLN A 6 7.69 -18.63 -17.31
CA GLN A 6 7.26 -17.75 -18.39
C GLN A 6 6.92 -16.36 -17.81
N PRO A 7 7.40 -15.26 -18.42
CA PRO A 7 7.02 -13.92 -17.99
C PRO A 7 5.50 -13.72 -18.09
N VAL A 8 4.91 -13.16 -17.05
CA VAL A 8 3.47 -12.85 -16.99
C VAL A 8 3.25 -11.46 -17.59
N THR A 9 2.27 -11.34 -18.49
CA THR A 9 1.84 -10.06 -19.06
C THR A 9 0.51 -9.65 -18.42
N PRO A 10 0.45 -8.50 -17.72
CA PRO A 10 -0.80 -8.03 -17.12
C PRO A 10 -1.79 -7.57 -18.20
N GLY A 11 -3.08 -7.71 -17.90
CA GLY A 11 -4.17 -7.34 -18.81
C GLY A 11 -4.27 -5.83 -19.01
N PHE A 12 -4.00 -5.04 -17.96
CA PHE A 12 -4.13 -3.58 -18.02
C PHE A 12 -3.06 -2.89 -18.90
N ASN A 13 -1.89 -3.51 -19.08
CA ASN A 13 -0.83 -2.95 -19.92
C ASN A 13 0.03 -4.07 -20.54
N ARG A 14 -0.25 -4.41 -21.81
CA ARG A 14 0.43 -5.50 -22.53
C ARG A 14 1.88 -5.21 -22.90
N SER A 15 2.36 -3.98 -22.70
CA SER A 15 3.78 -3.66 -22.87
C SER A 15 4.63 -4.06 -21.66
N LEU A 16 4.00 -4.48 -20.55
CA LEU A 16 4.70 -4.95 -19.36
C LEU A 16 4.95 -6.45 -19.41
N ARG A 17 6.12 -6.86 -18.95
CA ARG A 17 6.45 -8.25 -18.68
C ARG A 17 6.97 -8.37 -17.26
N ILE A 18 6.34 -9.24 -16.48
CA ILE A 18 6.69 -9.52 -15.09
C ILE A 18 7.46 -10.85 -15.10
N GLU A 19 8.70 -10.81 -14.65
CA GLU A 19 9.58 -11.98 -14.57
C GLU A 19 10.14 -12.09 -13.16
N SER A 20 10.26 -13.31 -12.64
CA SER A 20 10.95 -13.56 -11.38
C SER A 20 12.44 -13.68 -11.65
N ARG A 21 13.26 -12.85 -11.00
CA ARG A 21 14.72 -12.87 -11.09
C ARG A 21 15.36 -12.79 -9.70
N PRO A 22 16.57 -13.33 -9.51
CA PRO A 22 17.32 -13.15 -8.27
C PRO A 22 17.63 -11.68 -7.97
N ASP A 23 17.74 -10.87 -9.04
CA ASP A 23 18.03 -9.44 -8.95
C ASP A 23 16.82 -8.66 -8.41
N ARG A 24 16.98 -8.01 -7.27
CA ARG A 24 15.96 -7.16 -6.65
C ARG A 24 15.91 -5.79 -7.34
N LEU A 25 15.25 -5.75 -8.50
CA LEU A 25 15.19 -4.56 -9.36
C LEU A 25 14.30 -3.43 -8.81
N THR A 26 13.23 -3.74 -8.05
CA THR A 26 12.34 -2.75 -7.40
C THR A 26 11.65 -3.38 -6.18
N GLY A 27 11.36 -2.56 -5.16
CA GLY A 27 10.57 -2.96 -3.98
C GLY A 27 9.06 -2.92 -4.18
N ASP A 28 8.60 -2.23 -5.23
CA ASP A 28 7.20 -1.87 -5.43
C ASP A 28 6.56 -2.65 -6.59
N ALA A 29 7.19 -3.72 -7.06
CA ALA A 29 6.61 -4.60 -8.10
C ALA A 29 5.21 -5.14 -7.72
N GLY A 30 4.91 -5.23 -6.42
CA GLY A 30 3.58 -5.57 -5.90
C GLY A 30 2.47 -4.61 -6.38
N ALA A 31 2.79 -3.34 -6.64
CA ALA A 31 1.83 -2.38 -7.19
C ALA A 31 1.24 -2.83 -8.53
N VAL A 32 2.03 -3.48 -9.38
CA VAL A 32 1.60 -3.99 -10.70
C VAL A 32 0.63 -5.15 -10.54
N VAL A 33 0.86 -6.03 -9.55
CA VAL A 33 -0.04 -7.15 -9.25
C VAL A 33 -1.35 -6.63 -8.66
N LEU A 34 -1.27 -5.71 -7.69
CA LEU A 34 -2.44 -5.07 -7.10
C LEU A 34 -3.27 -4.31 -8.15
N ARG A 35 -2.59 -3.67 -9.11
CA ARG A 35 -3.24 -3.01 -10.25
C ARG A 35 -4.06 -3.97 -11.10
N GLU A 36 -3.53 -5.15 -11.42
CA GLU A 36 -4.27 -6.17 -12.17
C GLU A 36 -5.52 -6.65 -11.42
N ILE A 37 -5.41 -6.87 -10.10
CA ILE A 37 -6.56 -7.22 -9.24
C ILE A 37 -7.59 -6.09 -9.25
N LEU A 38 -7.13 -4.85 -9.12
CA LEU A 38 -7.97 -3.66 -9.09
C LEU A 38 -8.74 -3.50 -10.42
N GLU A 39 -8.08 -3.75 -11.55
CA GLU A 39 -8.72 -3.73 -12.87
C GLU A 39 -9.80 -4.81 -12.98
N ARG A 40 -9.50 -6.05 -12.56
CA ARG A 40 -10.46 -7.17 -12.60
C ARG A 40 -11.64 -7.01 -11.67
N SER A 41 -11.49 -6.27 -10.57
CA SER A 41 -12.59 -6.01 -9.64
C SER A 41 -13.63 -5.03 -10.20
N GLY A 42 -13.28 -4.22 -11.20
CA GLY A 42 -14.16 -3.20 -11.77
C GLY A 42 -14.50 -2.04 -10.81
N ILE A 43 -13.88 -1.98 -9.63
CA ILE A 43 -14.21 -1.00 -8.60
C ILE A 43 -13.86 0.43 -9.02
N VAL A 44 -12.75 0.64 -9.74
CA VAL A 44 -12.32 1.97 -10.18
C VAL A 44 -13.32 2.57 -11.19
N PRO A 45 -13.69 1.87 -12.29
CA PRO A 45 -14.78 2.34 -13.15
C PRO A 45 -16.09 2.58 -12.39
N TRP A 46 -16.44 1.71 -11.43
CA TRP A 46 -17.65 1.86 -10.61
C TRP A 46 -17.64 3.13 -9.75
N MET A 47 -16.49 3.48 -9.16
CA MET A 47 -16.29 4.70 -8.36
C MET A 47 -16.30 5.95 -9.24
N VAL A 48 -15.57 5.94 -10.37
CA VAL A 48 -15.51 7.08 -11.32
C VAL A 48 -16.91 7.44 -11.81
N ALA A 49 -17.76 6.45 -12.09
CA ALA A 49 -19.15 6.70 -12.52
C ALA A 49 -20.05 7.36 -11.45
N ARG A 50 -19.63 7.36 -10.17
CA ARG A 50 -20.41 7.86 -9.03
C ARG A 50 -19.83 9.11 -8.38
N LEU A 51 -18.57 9.42 -8.68
CA LEU A 51 -17.87 10.57 -8.14
C LEU A 51 -17.91 11.71 -9.15
N LYS A 52 -18.27 12.91 -8.68
CA LYS A 52 -18.16 14.13 -9.48
C LYS A 52 -16.75 14.68 -9.31
N ASP A 53 -16.02 14.81 -10.43
CA ASP A 53 -14.75 15.54 -10.45
C ASP A 53 -15.02 17.04 -10.63
N PRO A 54 -14.84 17.89 -9.60
CA PRO A 54 -15.10 19.32 -9.72
C PRO A 54 -13.96 20.06 -10.43
N ARG A 55 -12.84 19.40 -10.74
CA ARG A 55 -11.67 20.02 -11.35
C ARG A 55 -11.99 20.44 -12.79
N ARG A 56 -11.39 21.55 -13.22
CA ARG A 56 -11.40 21.99 -14.62
C ARG A 56 -10.67 20.97 -15.48
N GLN A 57 -11.39 20.30 -16.37
CA GLN A 57 -10.87 19.14 -17.10
C GLN A 57 -9.71 19.50 -18.04
N GLU A 58 -9.67 20.75 -18.54
CA GLU A 58 -8.56 21.28 -19.34
C GLU A 58 -7.23 21.38 -18.58
N ASP A 59 -7.26 21.44 -17.25
CA ASP A 59 -6.08 21.56 -16.39
C ASP A 59 -5.67 20.20 -15.78
N VAL A 60 -6.37 19.11 -16.13
CA VAL A 60 -6.16 17.78 -15.52
C VAL A 60 -5.05 17.01 -16.24
N THR A 61 -3.91 16.86 -15.55
CA THR A 61 -2.82 15.95 -15.97
C THR A 61 -3.11 14.48 -15.63
N HIS A 62 -3.73 14.23 -14.48
CA HIS A 62 -4.07 12.88 -14.01
C HIS A 62 -5.59 12.75 -13.81
N ASP A 63 -6.18 11.87 -14.62
CA ASP A 63 -7.62 11.60 -14.56
C ASP A 63 -8.04 11.06 -13.19
N LEU A 64 -9.35 11.16 -12.90
CA LEU A 64 -9.91 10.72 -11.63
C LEU A 64 -9.62 9.23 -11.35
N ALA A 65 -9.63 8.40 -12.40
CA ALA A 65 -9.31 6.97 -12.29
C ALA A 65 -7.87 6.75 -11.78
N SER A 66 -6.91 7.50 -12.30
CA SER A 66 -5.50 7.43 -11.86
C SER A 66 -5.36 7.88 -10.41
N LEU A 67 -6.04 8.96 -10.01
CA LEU A 67 -6.03 9.41 -8.61
C LEU A 67 -6.61 8.37 -7.64
N ILE A 68 -7.74 7.75 -8.00
CA ILE A 68 -8.35 6.69 -7.18
C ILE A 68 -7.40 5.51 -7.06
N ARG A 69 -6.77 5.08 -8.16
CA ARG A 69 -5.77 4.00 -8.12
C ARG A 69 -4.60 4.34 -7.23
N THR A 70 -4.06 5.56 -7.31
CA THR A 70 -2.98 6.01 -6.44
C THR A 70 -3.38 5.86 -4.97
N GLY A 71 -4.55 6.38 -4.57
CA GLY A 71 -5.02 6.26 -3.19
C GLY A 71 -5.20 4.82 -2.74
N VAL A 72 -5.84 3.98 -3.55
CA VAL A 72 -6.08 2.57 -3.22
C VAL A 72 -4.77 1.78 -3.15
N LEU A 73 -3.86 1.96 -4.12
CA LEU A 73 -2.60 1.24 -4.19
C LEU A 73 -1.63 1.66 -3.09
N LEU A 74 -1.59 2.95 -2.73
CA LEU A 74 -0.80 3.43 -1.59
C LEU A 74 -1.32 2.79 -0.30
N ALA A 75 -2.63 2.85 -0.05
CA ALA A 75 -3.24 2.26 1.13
C ALA A 75 -3.04 0.73 1.20
N ALA A 76 -3.20 0.03 0.07
CA ALA A 76 -3.00 -1.42 -0.03
C ALA A 76 -1.54 -1.82 0.25
N GLN A 77 -0.58 -1.02 -0.21
CA GLN A 77 0.85 -1.21 0.09
C GLN A 77 1.20 -0.72 1.51
N GLY A 78 0.30 -0.02 2.20
CA GLY A 78 0.51 0.44 3.56
C GLY A 78 1.26 1.75 3.71
N TRP A 79 1.31 2.51 2.63
CA TRP A 79 1.58 3.94 2.63
C TRP A 79 0.34 4.66 3.16
N ARG A 80 0.52 5.59 4.10
CA ARG A 80 -0.59 6.25 4.81
C ARG A 80 -0.55 7.77 4.69
N ASP A 81 0.63 8.33 4.45
CA ASP A 81 0.85 9.77 4.43
C ASP A 81 0.96 10.23 2.98
N HIS A 82 0.42 11.40 2.64
CA HIS A 82 0.50 11.93 1.27
C HIS A 82 1.97 12.17 0.83
N ASP A 83 2.87 12.42 1.78
CA ASP A 83 4.31 12.53 1.51
C ASP A 83 4.92 11.22 0.98
N ASP A 84 4.28 10.06 1.26
CA ASP A 84 4.68 8.76 0.71
C ASP A 84 4.44 8.72 -0.82
N ALA A 85 3.42 9.43 -1.32
CA ALA A 85 3.15 9.51 -2.75
C ALA A 85 4.27 10.25 -3.51
N ASP A 86 4.84 11.30 -2.89
CA ASP A 86 5.97 12.05 -3.44
C ASP A 86 7.25 11.22 -3.52
N ALA A 87 7.44 10.31 -2.57
CA ALA A 87 8.54 9.35 -2.58
C ALA A 87 8.44 8.33 -3.73
N LEU A 88 7.22 8.00 -4.16
CA LEU A 88 6.95 7.00 -5.20
C LEU A 88 6.64 7.58 -6.58
N ARG A 89 6.52 8.90 -6.73
CA ARG A 89 6.12 9.55 -7.99
C ARG A 89 7.07 9.26 -9.16
N HIS A 90 8.32 8.90 -8.87
CA HIS A 90 9.34 8.57 -9.86
C HIS A 90 9.56 7.06 -10.02
N ASP A 91 8.96 6.23 -9.16
CA ASP A 91 9.10 4.79 -9.27
C ASP A 91 8.35 4.28 -10.52
N PRO A 92 9.03 3.54 -11.43
CA PRO A 92 8.41 3.06 -12.65
C PRO A 92 7.22 2.12 -12.40
N ALA A 93 7.29 1.25 -11.39
CA ALA A 93 6.19 0.32 -11.08
C ALA A 93 4.96 1.08 -10.58
N SER A 94 5.16 2.08 -9.71
CA SER A 94 4.09 2.98 -9.23
C SER A 94 3.46 3.79 -10.37
N ARG A 95 4.29 4.43 -11.22
CA ARG A 95 3.80 5.21 -12.38
C ARG A 95 2.98 4.35 -13.35
N LEU A 96 3.45 3.14 -13.63
CA LEU A 96 2.74 2.19 -14.49
C LEU A 96 1.45 1.67 -13.85
N ALA A 97 1.48 1.39 -12.55
CA ALA A 97 0.34 0.84 -11.83
C ALA A 97 -0.79 1.86 -11.64
N THR A 98 -0.47 3.15 -11.48
CA THR A 98 -1.49 4.18 -11.20
C THR A 98 -2.11 4.78 -12.46
N SER A 99 -1.36 4.82 -13.58
CA SER A 99 -1.81 5.50 -14.79
C SER A 99 -2.97 4.79 -15.52
N SER A 100 -3.85 5.60 -16.13
CA SER A 100 -4.78 5.15 -17.18
C SER A 100 -4.10 4.92 -18.53
N SER A 101 -2.93 5.53 -18.77
CA SER A 101 -2.20 5.37 -20.03
C SER A 101 -1.52 4.01 -20.09
N ALA A 102 -1.60 3.36 -21.25
CA ALA A 102 -0.91 2.10 -21.51
C ALA A 102 0.49 2.33 -22.11
N GLY A 103 1.21 1.23 -22.35
CA GLY A 103 2.54 1.30 -22.96
C GLY A 103 3.58 1.88 -22.01
N LEU A 104 4.52 2.62 -22.59
CA LEU A 104 5.58 3.33 -21.86
C LEU A 104 5.25 4.81 -21.64
N THR A 105 4.06 5.27 -22.04
CA THR A 105 3.62 6.66 -21.84
C THR A 105 3.74 7.11 -20.38
N PRO A 106 3.39 6.29 -19.36
CA PRO A 106 3.57 6.67 -17.98
C PRO A 106 5.03 6.90 -17.58
N LEU A 107 6.01 6.53 -18.40
CA LEU A 107 7.44 6.63 -18.15
C LEU A 107 8.15 7.66 -19.05
N ALA A 108 7.39 8.38 -19.90
CA ALA A 108 7.96 9.27 -20.92
C ALA A 108 8.83 10.41 -20.35
N ASP A 109 8.53 10.86 -19.13
CA ASP A 109 9.25 11.99 -18.49
C ASP A 109 10.54 11.56 -17.79
N GLY A 110 10.97 10.30 -17.96
CA GLY A 110 12.16 9.73 -17.34
C GLY A 110 11.95 9.32 -15.88
N GLY A 111 12.60 8.22 -15.49
CA GLY A 111 12.58 7.65 -14.14
C GLY A 111 13.38 6.36 -14.11
N GLY A 112 14.29 6.22 -13.14
CA GLY A 112 15.02 4.97 -12.88
C GLY A 112 14.26 4.12 -11.86
N LEU A 113 14.46 2.80 -11.90
CA LEU A 113 13.97 1.91 -10.85
C LEU A 113 14.56 2.35 -9.50
N ARG A 114 13.70 2.64 -8.52
CA ARG A 114 14.16 2.92 -7.15
C ARG A 114 14.50 1.60 -6.46
N ARG A 115 15.62 1.59 -5.72
CA ARG A 115 15.89 0.52 -4.77
C ARG A 115 14.78 0.52 -3.72
N ALA A 116 14.31 -0.67 -3.36
CA ALA A 116 13.33 -0.87 -2.31
C ALA A 116 13.75 -0.16 -1.02
N GLU A 117 12.98 0.83 -0.58
CA GLU A 117 13.09 1.33 0.79
C GLU A 117 12.25 0.49 1.76
N ARG A 118 12.50 0.63 3.06
CA ARG A 118 11.84 -0.14 4.13
C ARG A 118 10.41 0.35 4.36
N LYS A 119 9.41 -0.13 3.60
CA LYS A 119 8.02 -0.23 4.07
C LYS A 119 7.09 -0.98 3.10
N ALA A 120 6.30 -1.91 3.63
CA ALA A 120 4.88 -2.12 3.30
C ALA A 120 4.24 -3.15 4.27
N TRP A 121 3.87 -2.70 5.49
CA TRP A 121 3.39 -3.58 6.57
C TRP A 121 1.91 -4.00 6.45
N ASN A 122 1.22 -3.62 5.36
CA ASN A 122 -0.25 -3.79 5.26
C ASN A 122 -0.70 -4.74 4.14
N ALA A 123 0.18 -5.11 3.20
CA ALA A 123 -0.12 -6.10 2.16
C ALA A 123 0.46 -7.46 2.53
N TYR A 124 -0.38 -8.49 2.44
CA TYR A 124 0.01 -9.89 2.61
C TYR A 124 -0.10 -10.61 1.27
N LEU A 125 1.00 -11.22 0.83
CA LEU A 125 1.02 -12.13 -0.31
C LEU A 125 1.08 -13.56 0.22
N VAL A 126 0.12 -14.39 -0.18
CA VAL A 126 0.07 -15.80 0.21
C VAL A 126 0.33 -16.65 -1.03
N PHE A 127 1.39 -17.45 -0.99
CA PHE A 127 1.78 -18.39 -2.02
C PHE A 127 1.62 -19.81 -1.48
N LEU A 128 0.64 -20.54 -1.98
CA LEU A 128 0.35 -21.91 -1.56
C LEU A 128 0.56 -22.86 -2.73
N ALA A 129 1.43 -23.85 -2.54
CA ALA A 129 1.68 -24.91 -3.51
C ALA A 129 1.19 -26.27 -2.98
N PRO A 130 0.46 -27.05 -3.79
CA PRO A 130 -0.04 -28.36 -3.35
C PRO A 130 1.06 -29.42 -3.28
N SER A 131 2.07 -29.31 -4.14
CA SER A 131 3.21 -30.24 -4.16
C SER A 131 4.13 -29.99 -2.97
N PRO A 132 4.62 -31.03 -2.27
CA PRO A 132 5.66 -30.87 -1.25
C PRO A 132 6.98 -30.48 -1.92
N GLY A 133 7.72 -29.58 -1.28
CA GLY A 133 9.07 -29.19 -1.73
C GLY A 133 10.14 -30.16 -1.23
N ASP A 134 11.21 -30.33 -1.99
CA ASP A 134 12.44 -30.98 -1.53
C ASP A 134 13.21 -30.11 -0.50
N TYR A 135 14.33 -30.62 0.04
CA TYR A 135 15.11 -29.87 1.03
C TYR A 135 15.56 -28.50 0.52
N GLY A 136 16.04 -28.42 -0.72
CA GLY A 136 16.50 -27.17 -1.31
C GLY A 136 15.34 -26.21 -1.57
N GLU A 137 14.24 -26.70 -2.10
CA GLU A 137 13.02 -25.93 -2.34
C GLU A 137 12.44 -25.36 -1.03
N ASN A 138 12.44 -26.13 0.05
CA ASN A 138 11.97 -25.65 1.36
C ASN A 138 12.84 -24.53 1.93
N ILE A 139 14.17 -24.55 1.69
CA ILE A 139 15.06 -23.44 2.04
C ILE A 139 14.69 -22.19 1.21
N MET A 140 14.41 -22.35 -0.07
CA MET A 140 13.99 -21.24 -0.94
C MET A 140 12.63 -20.66 -0.51
N VAL A 141 11.68 -21.51 -0.14
CA VAL A 141 10.37 -21.11 0.43
C VAL A 141 10.57 -20.31 1.72
N GLY A 142 11.45 -20.76 2.63
CA GLY A 142 11.80 -20.02 3.84
C GLY A 142 12.39 -18.64 3.55
N GLY A 143 13.26 -18.54 2.54
CA GLY A 143 13.83 -17.27 2.09
C GLY A 143 12.79 -16.25 1.58
N ILE A 144 11.65 -16.71 1.06
CA ILE A 144 10.54 -15.83 0.66
C ILE A 144 9.85 -15.22 1.90
N GLU A 145 9.66 -16.00 2.96
CA GLU A 145 9.03 -15.52 4.21
C GLU A 145 9.93 -14.58 5.00
N GLU A 146 11.23 -14.86 5.05
CA GLU A 146 12.21 -14.04 5.78
C GLU A 146 12.52 -12.72 5.05
N ASP A 147 12.12 -12.59 3.78
CA ASP A 147 12.20 -11.35 3.02
C ASP A 147 11.05 -10.39 3.35
N LEU A 148 11.23 -9.65 4.44
CA LEU A 148 10.27 -8.65 4.95
C LEU A 148 10.29 -7.31 4.18
N VAL A 149 10.94 -7.25 3.02
CA VAL A 149 10.96 -6.06 2.17
C VAL A 149 9.67 -5.97 1.36
N GLY A 150 9.08 -4.77 1.33
CA GLY A 150 7.80 -4.54 0.69
C GLY A 150 6.70 -5.20 1.51
N THR A 151 6.08 -6.24 0.98
CA THR A 151 4.92 -6.92 1.57
C THR A 151 5.30 -8.05 2.53
N ARG A 152 4.43 -8.34 3.51
CA ARG A 152 4.54 -9.61 4.26
C ARG A 152 4.18 -10.78 3.34
N LYS A 153 5.00 -11.83 3.33
CA LYS A 153 4.81 -13.00 2.47
C LYS A 153 4.58 -14.23 3.35
N ILE A 154 3.64 -15.07 2.95
CA ILE A 154 3.41 -16.40 3.52
C ILE A 154 3.57 -17.37 2.36
N ALA A 155 4.64 -18.16 2.36
CA ALA A 155 4.88 -19.16 1.33
C ALA A 155 4.82 -20.56 1.96
N ARG A 156 3.99 -21.46 1.43
CA ARG A 156 3.91 -22.85 1.89
C ARG A 156 3.81 -23.81 0.72
N ALA A 157 4.49 -24.94 0.84
CA ALA A 157 4.40 -26.09 -0.05
C ALA A 157 3.70 -27.25 0.66
N GLY A 158 3.28 -28.28 -0.09
CA GLY A 158 2.63 -29.46 0.46
C GLY A 158 1.21 -29.22 0.97
N ILE A 159 0.49 -28.26 0.40
CA ILE A 159 -0.91 -27.96 0.80
C ILE A 159 -1.85 -29.01 0.19
N ALA A 160 -2.20 -30.04 0.95
CA ALA A 160 -3.06 -31.13 0.48
C ALA A 160 -4.53 -30.89 0.82
N ASP A 161 -4.82 -30.26 1.96
CA ASP A 161 -6.19 -30.09 2.43
C ASP A 161 -6.48 -28.74 3.13
N ALA A 162 -7.72 -28.58 3.60
CA ALA A 162 -8.17 -27.37 4.28
C ALA A 162 -7.55 -27.16 5.67
N ALA A 163 -7.04 -28.21 6.32
CA ALA A 163 -6.29 -28.08 7.56
C ALA A 163 -4.90 -27.49 7.27
N ASP A 164 -4.23 -27.93 6.20
CA ASP A 164 -2.95 -27.37 5.74
C ASP A 164 -3.09 -25.90 5.36
N VAL A 165 -4.16 -25.53 4.64
CA VAL A 165 -4.46 -24.12 4.35
C VAL A 165 -4.64 -23.31 5.63
N ARG A 166 -5.37 -23.82 6.62
CA ARG A 166 -5.56 -23.13 7.90
C ARG A 166 -4.24 -22.98 8.65
N ALA A 167 -3.41 -24.02 8.69
CA ALA A 167 -2.09 -23.98 9.31
C ALA A 167 -1.18 -22.97 8.61
N ALA A 168 -1.18 -22.94 7.27
CA ALA A 168 -0.44 -21.98 6.46
C ALA A 168 -0.83 -20.53 6.77
N LEU A 169 -2.11 -20.28 7.04
CA LEU A 169 -2.64 -18.94 7.29
C LEU A 169 -2.65 -18.52 8.76
N LEU A 170 -2.17 -19.34 9.70
CA LEU A 170 -2.05 -18.97 11.12
C LEU A 170 -1.37 -17.61 11.36
N PRO A 171 -0.31 -17.21 10.63
CA PRO A 171 0.30 -15.89 10.79
C PRO A 171 -0.65 -14.70 10.51
N LEU A 172 -1.78 -14.92 9.84
CA LEU A 172 -2.81 -13.91 9.58
C LEU A 172 -3.87 -13.82 10.68
N LEU A 173 -3.87 -14.69 11.69
CA LEU A 173 -4.89 -14.70 12.74
C LEU A 173 -5.01 -13.37 13.49
N ALA A 174 -3.89 -12.66 13.68
CA ALA A 174 -3.89 -11.35 14.31
C ALA A 174 -4.64 -10.27 13.49
N ILE A 175 -4.76 -10.46 12.17
CA ILE A 175 -5.54 -9.57 11.30
C ILE A 175 -7.03 -9.91 11.38
N GLN A 176 -7.37 -11.21 11.36
CA GLN A 176 -8.75 -11.66 11.50
C GLN A 176 -9.34 -11.26 12.86
N ASN A 177 -8.50 -11.16 13.87
CA ASN A 177 -8.83 -10.68 15.20
C ASN A 177 -8.19 -9.30 15.44
N ALA A 178 -8.39 -8.38 14.48
CA ALA A 178 -7.96 -7.00 14.66
C ALA A 178 -8.41 -6.52 16.05
N PRO A 179 -7.50 -5.97 16.87
CA PRO A 179 -7.87 -5.52 18.21
C PRO A 179 -9.04 -4.56 18.08
N ARG A 180 -10.09 -4.81 18.86
CA ARG A 180 -11.16 -3.84 19.01
C ARG A 180 -10.53 -2.64 19.70
N LEU A 181 -10.26 -1.60 18.93
CA LEU A 181 -9.91 -0.31 19.48
C LEU A 181 -11.19 0.24 20.09
N ASP A 182 -11.22 0.38 21.41
CA ASP A 182 -12.27 1.14 22.06
C ASP A 182 -12.27 2.57 21.51
N ALA A 183 -13.44 3.22 21.52
CA ALA A 183 -13.53 4.61 21.11
C ALA A 183 -12.52 5.44 21.91
N VAL A 184 -11.55 6.04 21.22
CA VAL A 184 -10.56 6.90 21.85
C VAL A 184 -11.25 8.19 22.26
N ASP A 185 -11.21 8.51 23.55
CA ASP A 185 -11.57 9.83 24.06
C ASP A 185 -10.51 10.83 23.58
N MET A 186 -10.74 11.39 22.39
CA MET A 186 -9.84 12.33 21.75
C MET A 186 -9.52 13.54 22.64
N PRO A 187 -10.49 14.16 23.36
CA PRO A 187 -10.20 15.17 24.37
C PRO A 187 -9.23 14.72 25.46
N ALA A 188 -9.41 13.52 26.03
CA ALA A 188 -8.51 13.00 27.06
C ALA A 188 -7.10 12.71 26.50
N GLU A 189 -7.01 12.15 25.30
CA GLU A 189 -5.74 11.84 24.64
C GLU A 189 -4.95 13.11 24.27
N ILE A 190 -5.64 14.13 23.76
CA ILE A 190 -5.04 15.44 23.47
C ILE A 190 -4.49 16.05 24.77
N ARG A 191 -5.22 16.02 25.89
CA ARG A 191 -4.71 16.50 27.17
C ARG A 191 -3.45 15.75 27.62
N LEU A 192 -3.44 14.42 27.48
CA LEU A 192 -2.33 13.56 27.89
C LEU A 192 -1.05 13.81 27.07
N ARG A 193 -1.19 14.12 25.77
CA ARG A 193 -0.05 14.30 24.86
C ARG A 193 0.49 15.72 24.81
N THR A 194 -0.30 16.69 25.25
CA THR A 194 0.02 18.10 25.11
C THR A 194 0.47 18.71 26.44
N THR A 195 1.36 18.00 27.14
CA THR A 195 1.88 18.37 28.47
C THR A 195 2.69 19.65 28.47
N GLU A 196 3.30 19.98 27.33
CA GLU A 196 4.13 21.17 27.13
C GLU A 196 3.31 22.44 26.85
N LEU A 197 2.00 22.32 26.62
CA LEU A 197 1.14 23.48 26.40
C LEU A 197 0.34 23.84 27.66
N PRO A 198 0.03 25.13 27.85
CA PRO A 198 -0.85 25.57 28.93
C PRO A 198 -2.20 24.87 28.87
N SER A 199 -2.67 24.37 30.01
CA SER A 199 -3.96 23.64 30.09
C SER A 199 -5.14 24.45 29.58
N LYS A 200 -5.16 25.76 29.84
CA LYS A 200 -6.19 26.68 29.34
C LYS A 200 -6.26 26.75 27.82
N LEU A 201 -5.11 26.69 27.15
CA LEU A 201 -5.04 26.69 25.70
C LEU A 201 -5.61 25.39 25.13
N VAL A 202 -5.23 24.25 25.72
CA VAL A 202 -5.75 22.94 25.34
C VAL A 202 -7.27 22.86 25.56
N ASP A 203 -7.76 23.40 26.69
CA ASP A 203 -9.20 23.48 26.99
C ASP A 203 -9.96 24.37 25.99
N GLY A 204 -9.38 25.53 25.63
CA GLY A 204 -9.93 26.41 24.61
C GLY A 204 -10.02 25.72 23.25
N PHE A 205 -8.98 24.98 22.86
CA PHE A 205 -8.96 24.24 21.60
C PHE A 205 -10.04 23.14 21.58
N LEU A 206 -10.11 22.34 22.65
CA LEU A 206 -11.08 21.23 22.75
C LEU A 206 -12.54 21.70 22.84
N SER A 207 -12.77 22.94 23.28
CA SER A 207 -14.12 23.55 23.31
C SER A 207 -14.49 24.30 22.03
N GLY A 208 -13.60 24.36 21.04
CA GLY A 208 -13.84 25.04 19.76
C GLY A 208 -13.78 26.57 19.86
N ALA A 209 -12.95 27.11 20.76
CA ALA A 209 -12.72 28.54 20.86
C ALA A 209 -12.21 29.13 19.53
N SER A 210 -12.50 30.42 19.29
CA SER A 210 -12.08 31.10 18.07
C SER A 210 -10.56 31.19 17.99
N GLU A 211 -10.02 31.22 16.77
CA GLU A 211 -8.57 31.31 16.51
C GLU A 211 -7.94 32.52 17.23
N ASN A 212 -8.61 33.67 17.24
CA ASN A 212 -8.16 34.86 17.99
C ASN A 212 -8.05 34.60 19.50
N THR A 213 -9.00 33.85 20.06
CA THR A 213 -8.97 33.48 21.49
C THR A 213 -7.84 32.52 21.80
N LEU A 214 -7.56 31.57 20.90
CA LEU A 214 -6.45 30.62 21.05
C LEU A 214 -5.09 31.33 20.96
N LEU A 215 -4.96 32.30 20.05
CA LEU A 215 -3.75 33.12 19.92
C LEU A 215 -3.48 33.95 21.19
N GLN A 216 -4.51 34.57 21.77
CA GLN A 216 -4.37 35.27 23.06
C GLN A 216 -3.93 34.32 24.19
N LEU A 217 -4.54 33.13 24.28
CA LEU A 217 -4.17 32.13 25.28
C LEU A 217 -2.74 31.57 25.10
N LEU A 218 -2.22 31.56 23.86
CA LEU A 218 -0.82 31.23 23.56
C LEU A 218 0.13 32.33 24.05
N GLU A 219 -0.22 33.60 23.86
CA GLU A 219 0.58 34.76 24.29
C GLU A 219 0.60 34.91 25.82
N GLU A 220 -0.49 34.59 26.51
CA GLU A 220 -0.59 34.63 27.97
C GLU A 220 0.14 33.47 28.68
N GLY A 221 0.51 32.43 27.93
CA GLY A 221 1.12 31.20 28.45
C GLY A 221 2.65 31.10 28.32
N GLN A 222 3.31 32.12 27.76
CA GLN A 222 4.78 32.27 27.75
C GLN A 222 5.29 32.96 29.00
#